data_AF-A0A243SBJ3-F1
#
_entry.id   AF-A0A243SBJ3-F1
#
_cell.length_a   1.000
_cell.length_b   1.000
_cell.length_c   1.000
_cell.angle_alpha   90.00
_cell.angle_beta   90.00
_cell.angle_gamma   90.00
#
_symmetry.space_group_name_H-M   'P 1'
#
loop_
_entity.id
_entity.type
_entity.pdbx_description
1 polymer ?
#
loop_
_entity_poly.entity_id
_entity_poly.type
_entity_poly.pdbx_seq_one_letter_code
_entity_poly.pdbx_strand_id
1 'polypeptide(L)'
;MPEENETVEQQESGTEETVEETATDGQGGTEQQDDAREAEPDREDQPFDRKKFEAELRKKNSEAANLRKRLKELEPLAKKAKEFEDAQKSEQERLNDQLAAAQEQIATTRKRLVEARVQALAGSPAGERAAFTDPEDAIGSLDLSAYIDDSGDIDESAIEADLQALLERKPHWAKTQPQEGPRRPAPDRTQASGANKQRTLNPSDEFEGFMNSRLLRR
;
A
#
# COMPACT_ATOMS: atom_id res chain seq x y z
N MET A 1 2.09 23.86 -42.92
CA MET A 1 3.47 24.27 -42.64
C MET A 1 3.93 23.46 -41.43
N PRO A 2 4.78 22.44 -41.65
CA PRO A 2 5.49 21.66 -40.62
C PRO A 2 6.60 22.53 -39.98
N GLU A 3 7.11 22.22 -38.80
CA GLU A 3 8.37 21.49 -38.51
C GLU A 3 8.34 21.26 -36.97
N GLU A 4 8.34 20.06 -36.39
CA GLU A 4 9.38 19.01 -36.30
C GLU A 4 10.80 19.54 -36.05
N ASN A 5 11.27 19.33 -34.81
CA ASN A 5 12.63 18.85 -34.53
C ASN A 5 12.68 18.22 -33.12
N GLU A 6 12.64 16.89 -33.11
CA GLU A 6 13.24 16.02 -32.09
C GLU A 6 14.77 16.09 -32.16
N THR A 7 15.45 15.72 -31.06
CA THR A 7 16.70 14.92 -30.89
C THR A 7 17.23 15.27 -29.47
N VAL A 8 17.04 14.45 -28.41
CA VAL A 8 17.86 13.28 -27.96
C VAL A 8 19.32 13.74 -27.70
N GLU A 9 19.93 13.61 -26.51
CA GLU A 9 20.36 12.37 -25.84
C GLU A 9 21.06 12.66 -24.48
N GLN A 10 20.83 11.79 -23.49
CA GLN A 10 21.70 11.25 -22.41
C GLN A 10 22.80 12.14 -21.74
N GLN A 11 22.91 12.12 -20.40
CA GLN A 11 23.68 11.08 -19.66
C GLN A 11 23.73 11.33 -18.13
N GLU A 12 23.61 10.20 -17.41
CA GLU A 12 23.97 9.78 -16.04
C GLU A 12 24.82 10.67 -15.10
N SER A 13 24.41 10.70 -13.81
CA SER A 13 25.19 10.45 -12.57
C SER A 13 24.47 11.21 -11.43
N GLY A 14 23.88 10.60 -10.40
CA GLY A 14 24.54 9.75 -9.41
C GLY A 14 25.51 10.59 -8.59
N THR A 15 25.16 10.99 -7.37
CA THR A 15 25.98 10.91 -6.13
C THR A 15 25.29 11.70 -5.01
N GLU A 16 25.16 11.01 -3.88
CA GLU A 16 24.74 11.46 -2.55
C GLU A 16 25.63 12.60 -2.05
N GLU A 17 25.05 13.69 -1.54
CA GLU A 17 25.82 14.72 -0.84
C GLU A 17 25.85 14.41 0.65
N THR A 18 26.91 13.71 1.01
CA THR A 18 27.35 13.37 2.36
C THR A 18 27.81 14.62 3.11
N VAL A 19 27.51 14.63 4.40
CA VAL A 19 28.02 15.56 5.41
C VAL A 19 29.52 15.31 5.64
N GLU A 20 30.35 16.33 5.52
CA GLU A 20 31.71 16.43 6.12
C GLU A 20 32.14 17.91 6.09
N GLU A 21 32.12 18.63 7.21
CA GLU A 21 33.21 18.70 8.20
C GLU A 21 34.59 18.83 7.55
N THR A 22 35.00 20.07 7.26
CA THR A 22 36.42 20.39 7.00
C THR A 22 36.89 21.45 8.00
N ALA A 23 37.61 20.94 9.00
CA ALA A 23 38.61 21.71 9.73
C ALA A 23 39.74 22.08 8.77
N THR A 24 40.18 23.34 8.78
CA THR A 24 41.49 23.73 8.26
C THR A 24 42.25 24.44 9.37
N ASP A 25 43.32 23.78 9.78
CA ASP A 25 44.31 24.20 10.77
C ASP A 25 45.43 24.99 10.08
N GLY A 26 46.16 25.82 10.84
CA GLY A 26 47.54 26.19 10.48
C GLY A 26 47.87 27.66 10.14
N GLN A 27 48.10 28.43 11.20
CA GLN A 27 49.24 29.33 11.43
C GLN A 27 49.53 30.56 10.54
N GLY A 28 49.58 31.74 11.17
CA GLY A 28 50.54 32.78 10.82
C GLY A 28 50.24 34.19 11.36
N GLY A 29 50.80 34.52 12.53
CA GLY A 29 51.05 35.90 13.01
C GLY A 29 49.81 36.75 13.31
N THR A 30 49.61 37.34 14.49
CA THR A 30 50.58 38.11 15.28
C THR A 30 49.99 38.18 16.68
N GLU A 31 50.80 37.86 17.68
CA GLU A 31 50.49 38.16 19.08
C GLU A 31 50.34 39.67 19.22
N GLN A 32 49.13 40.11 19.59
CA GLN A 32 48.96 41.39 20.25
C GLN A 32 48.22 41.10 21.56
N GLN A 33 49.03 40.86 22.59
CA GLN A 33 48.64 41.03 23.98
C GLN A 33 48.13 42.48 24.13
N ASP A 34 46.82 42.67 24.19
CA ASP A 34 46.25 43.81 24.90
C ASP A 34 46.03 43.33 26.35
N ASP A 35 47.15 43.26 27.05
CA ASP A 35 47.21 43.45 28.48
C ASP A 35 46.40 44.69 28.84
N ALA A 36 45.68 44.61 29.96
CA ALA A 36 45.13 45.73 30.71
C ALA A 36 44.97 47.04 29.93
N ARG A 37 43.77 47.28 29.36
CA ARG A 37 43.30 48.66 29.15
C ARG A 37 43.22 49.32 30.52
N GLU A 38 44.33 49.94 30.87
CA GLU A 38 44.44 51.03 31.82
C GLU A 38 43.20 51.90 31.67
N ALA A 39 42.64 52.27 32.81
CA ALA A 39 41.59 53.24 32.89
C ALA A 39 42.07 54.54 32.26
N GLU A 40 41.77 54.75 30.98
CA GLU A 40 41.88 56.07 30.35
C GLU A 40 40.87 56.99 31.05
N PRO A 41 41.34 58.04 31.75
CA PRO A 41 40.49 59.01 32.38
C PRO A 41 40.25 60.16 31.39
N ASP A 42 39.74 59.85 30.20
CA ASP A 42 39.21 60.85 29.26
C ASP A 42 37.73 60.55 28.99
N ARG A 43 36.98 60.42 30.09
CA ARG A 43 35.62 60.94 30.09
C ARG A 43 35.76 62.44 30.14
N GLU A 44 35.92 63.08 28.98
CA GLU A 44 35.54 64.48 28.86
C GLU A 44 34.19 64.62 29.55
N ASP A 45 34.16 65.42 30.63
CA ASP A 45 32.99 65.77 31.41
C ASP A 45 31.99 66.51 30.51
N GLN A 46 31.37 65.82 29.55
CA GLN A 46 30.09 66.23 29.05
C GLN A 46 29.17 66.14 30.26
N PRO A 47 28.60 67.27 30.72
CA PRO A 47 27.72 67.26 31.86
C PRO A 47 26.62 66.25 31.52
N PHE A 48 26.47 65.21 32.35
CA PHE A 48 25.40 64.22 32.20
C PHE A 48 24.10 64.99 32.09
N ASP A 49 23.64 65.16 30.85
CA ASP A 49 22.50 66.00 30.55
C ASP A 49 21.28 65.17 30.88
N ARG A 50 20.97 65.17 32.17
CA ARG A 50 19.96 64.34 32.81
C ARG A 50 18.63 64.41 32.06
N LYS A 51 18.34 65.55 31.44
CA LYS A 51 17.15 65.76 30.61
C LYS A 51 17.18 64.97 29.30
N LYS A 52 18.33 64.91 28.60
CA LYS A 52 18.48 64.13 27.35
C LYS A 52 18.43 62.63 27.64
N PHE A 53 19.11 62.18 28.70
CA PHE A 53 19.07 60.78 29.12
C PHE A 53 17.67 60.34 29.56
N GLU A 54 16.96 61.17 30.34
CA GLU A 54 15.58 60.89 30.72
C GLU A 54 14.62 60.86 29.51
N ALA A 55 14.86 61.69 28.49
CA ALA A 55 14.08 61.69 27.25
C ALA A 55 14.33 60.42 26.42
N GLU A 56 15.58 60.00 26.30
CA GLU A 56 15.95 58.75 25.60
C GLU A 56 15.41 57.52 26.32
N LEU A 57 15.52 57.48 27.65
CA LEU A 57 14.96 56.41 28.47
C LEU A 57 13.44 56.33 28.34
N ARG A 58 12.73 57.48 28.31
CA ARG A 58 11.29 57.52 28.04
C ARG A 58 10.94 56.99 26.65
N LYS A 59 11.74 57.32 25.63
CA LYS A 59 11.55 56.83 24.26
C LYS A 59 11.75 55.31 24.16
N LYS A 60 12.82 54.79 24.76
CA LYS A 60 13.06 53.33 24.82
C LYS A 60 11.98 52.60 25.59
N ASN A 61 11.50 53.17 26.69
CA ASN A 61 10.41 52.58 27.48
C ASN A 61 9.07 52.57 26.71
N SER A 62 8.77 53.61 25.92
CA SER A 62 7.55 53.63 25.10
C SER A 62 7.64 52.66 23.91
N GLU A 63 8.81 52.55 23.28
CA GLU A 63 9.08 51.53 22.24
C GLU A 63 8.93 50.12 22.81
N ALA A 64 9.55 49.82 23.96
CA ALA A 64 9.42 48.53 24.63
C ALA A 64 7.98 48.23 25.05
N ALA A 65 7.23 49.22 25.54
CA ALA A 65 5.81 49.05 25.87
C ALA A 65 4.96 48.74 24.63
N ASN A 66 5.23 49.41 23.51
CA ASN A 66 4.52 49.16 22.24
C ASN A 66 4.85 47.78 21.67
N LEU A 67 6.12 47.35 21.74
CA LEU A 67 6.52 46.00 21.35
C LEU A 67 5.85 44.93 22.21
N ARG A 68 5.81 45.12 23.53
CA ARG A 68 5.09 44.21 24.44
C ARG A 68 3.61 44.11 24.12
N LYS A 69 2.95 45.23 23.78
CA LYS A 69 1.55 45.23 23.34
C LYS A 69 1.36 44.42 22.05
N ARG A 70 2.19 44.67 21.04
CA ARG A 70 2.14 43.93 19.77
C ARG A 70 2.43 42.44 19.94
N LEU A 71 3.40 42.07 20.78
CA LEU A 71 3.67 40.66 21.08
C LEU A 71 2.47 40.00 21.75
N LYS A 72 1.84 40.67 22.73
CA LYS A 72 0.64 40.16 23.38
C LYS A 72 -0.55 40.00 22.42
N GLU A 73 -0.63 40.81 21.37
CA GLU A 73 -1.64 40.69 20.31
C GLU A 73 -1.31 39.59 19.28
N LEU A 74 -0.03 39.37 18.98
CA LEU A 74 0.42 38.34 18.03
C LEU A 74 0.49 36.94 18.64
N GLU A 75 0.78 36.81 19.93
CA GLU A 75 0.80 35.55 20.67
C GLU A 75 -0.45 34.67 20.46
N PRO A 76 -1.70 35.17 20.60
CA PRO A 76 -2.88 34.35 20.37
C PRO A 76 -3.06 33.96 18.90
N LEU A 77 -2.62 34.79 17.94
CA LEU A 77 -2.66 34.45 16.52
C LEU A 77 -1.65 33.35 16.19
N ALA A 78 -0.44 33.44 16.74
CA ALA A 78 0.59 32.42 16.59
C ALA A 78 0.17 31.08 17.24
N LYS A 79 -0.49 31.11 18.40
CA LYS A 79 -1.05 29.91 19.03
C LYS A 79 -2.12 29.25 18.16
N LYS A 80 -3.07 30.03 17.64
CA LYS A 80 -4.09 29.52 16.71
C LYS A 80 -3.47 28.95 15.43
N ALA A 81 -2.47 29.61 14.87
CA ALA A 81 -1.77 29.10 13.69
C ALA A 81 -1.13 27.73 13.96
N LYS A 82 -0.46 27.57 15.11
CA LYS A 82 0.09 26.27 15.53
C LYS A 82 -0.99 25.21 15.73
N GLU A 83 -2.09 25.55 16.39
CA GLU A 83 -3.23 24.63 16.57
C GLU A 83 -3.82 24.18 15.22
N PHE A 84 -3.93 25.08 14.24
CA PHE A 84 -4.37 24.72 12.89
C PHE A 84 -3.35 23.86 12.14
N GLU A 85 -2.06 24.17 12.24
CA GLU A 85 -1.01 23.35 11.63
C GLU A 85 -0.97 21.95 12.22
N ASP A 86 -1.08 21.82 13.54
CA ASP A 86 -1.07 20.52 14.22
C ASP A 86 -2.33 19.71 13.89
N ALA A 87 -3.49 20.37 13.81
CA ALA A 87 -4.72 19.73 13.34
C ALA A 87 -4.62 19.27 11.88
N GLN A 88 -4.08 20.11 10.99
CA GLN A 88 -3.89 19.77 9.58
C GLN A 88 -2.89 18.63 9.39
N LYS A 89 -1.78 18.63 10.14
CA LYS A 89 -0.82 17.50 10.13
C LYS A 89 -1.51 16.21 10.56
N SER A 90 -2.29 16.26 11.64
CA SER A 90 -3.05 15.09 12.12
C SER A 90 -4.08 14.59 11.08
N GLU A 91 -4.79 15.50 10.41
CA GLU A 91 -5.70 15.13 9.32
C GLU A 91 -4.96 14.56 8.11
N GLN A 92 -3.81 15.13 7.75
CA GLN A 92 -2.98 14.67 6.64
C GLN A 92 -2.43 13.26 6.90
N GLU A 93 -1.92 13.00 8.11
CA GLU A 93 -1.49 11.65 8.54
C GLU A 93 -2.64 10.65 8.41
N ARG A 94 -3.82 11.01 8.93
CA ARG A 94 -5.02 10.17 8.85
C ARG A 94 -5.46 9.89 7.40
N LEU A 95 -5.35 10.88 6.52
CA LEU A 95 -5.68 10.72 5.10
C LEU A 95 -4.64 9.85 4.39
N ASN A 96 -3.36 10.00 4.72
CA ASN A 96 -2.29 9.16 4.18
C ASN A 96 -2.45 7.71 4.62
N ASP A 97 -2.80 7.46 5.89
CA ASP A 97 -3.07 6.11 6.40
C ASP A 97 -4.27 5.47 5.69
N GLN A 98 -5.33 6.23 5.44
CA GLN A 98 -6.49 5.76 4.68
C GLN A 98 -6.14 5.46 3.22
N LEU A 99 -5.31 6.30 2.61
CA LEU A 99 -4.85 6.12 1.23
C LEU A 99 -4.00 4.84 1.13
N ALA A 100 -3.04 4.66 2.04
CA ALA A 100 -2.19 3.47 2.10
C ALA A 100 -3.02 2.20 2.31
N ALA A 101 -3.97 2.21 3.25
CA ALA A 101 -4.87 1.09 3.49
C ALA A 101 -5.75 0.77 2.27
N ALA A 102 -6.26 1.79 1.57
CA ALA A 102 -7.03 1.61 0.35
C ALA A 102 -6.16 1.03 -0.79
N GLN A 103 -4.92 1.49 -0.94
CA GLN A 103 -3.97 0.96 -1.93
C GLN A 103 -3.64 -0.52 -1.67
N GLU A 104 -3.41 -0.91 -0.41
CA GLU A 104 -3.17 -2.30 -0.05
C GLU A 104 -4.39 -3.19 -0.35
N GLN A 105 -5.59 -2.70 -0.05
CA GLN A 105 -6.83 -3.40 -0.40
C GLN A 105 -6.99 -3.56 -1.92
N ILE A 106 -6.68 -2.52 -2.70
CA ILE A 106 -6.72 -2.59 -4.16
C ILE A 106 -5.67 -3.58 -4.69
N ALA A 107 -4.44 -3.55 -4.18
CA ALA A 107 -3.40 -4.49 -4.60
C ALA A 107 -3.77 -5.95 -4.29
N THR A 108 -4.29 -6.21 -3.09
CA THR A 108 -4.70 -7.57 -2.69
C THR A 108 -5.90 -8.09 -3.48
N THR A 109 -6.89 -7.23 -3.74
CA THR A 109 -8.05 -7.59 -4.59
C THR A 109 -7.65 -7.84 -6.03
N ARG A 110 -6.78 -7.00 -6.61
CA ARG A 110 -6.22 -7.21 -7.95
C ARG A 110 -5.50 -8.54 -8.07
N LYS A 111 -4.61 -8.85 -7.12
CA LYS A 111 -3.90 -10.13 -7.08
C LYS A 111 -4.86 -11.32 -7.08
N ARG A 112 -5.85 -11.31 -6.19
CA ARG A 112 -6.88 -12.36 -6.11
C ARG A 112 -7.70 -12.48 -7.40
N LEU A 113 -7.97 -11.36 -8.06
CA LEU A 113 -8.73 -11.33 -9.30
C LEU A 113 -7.94 -12.00 -10.43
N VAL A 114 -6.64 -11.70 -10.56
CA VAL A 114 -5.77 -12.38 -11.52
C VAL A 114 -5.62 -13.86 -11.18
N GLU A 115 -5.38 -14.22 -9.91
CA GLU A 115 -5.31 -15.61 -9.46
C GLU A 115 -6.58 -16.38 -9.88
N ALA A 116 -7.76 -15.85 -9.54
CA ALA A 116 -9.03 -16.46 -9.91
C ALA A 116 -9.23 -16.55 -11.43
N ARG A 117 -8.76 -15.54 -12.19
CA ARG A 117 -8.86 -15.54 -13.64
C ARG A 117 -7.96 -16.59 -14.28
N VAL A 118 -6.70 -16.66 -13.85
CA VAL A 118 -5.74 -17.68 -14.28
C VAL A 118 -6.26 -19.06 -13.93
N GLN A 119 -6.79 -19.26 -12.71
CA GLN A 119 -7.38 -20.52 -12.28
C GLN A 119 -8.57 -20.93 -13.16
N ALA A 120 -9.47 -19.99 -13.46
CA ALA A 120 -10.63 -20.24 -14.30
C ALA A 120 -10.23 -20.61 -15.73
N LEU A 121 -9.26 -19.89 -16.31
CA LEU A 121 -8.74 -20.18 -17.64
C LEU A 121 -7.99 -21.52 -17.65
N ALA A 122 -7.13 -21.79 -16.68
CA ALA A 122 -6.41 -23.06 -16.57
C ALA A 122 -7.37 -24.26 -16.41
N GLY A 123 -8.46 -24.11 -15.65
CA GLY A 123 -9.47 -25.14 -15.47
C GLY A 123 -10.34 -25.41 -16.71
N SER A 124 -10.43 -24.46 -17.64
CA SER A 124 -11.18 -24.60 -18.88
C SER A 124 -10.27 -24.97 -20.05
N PRO A 125 -10.69 -25.86 -20.96
CA PRO A 125 -10.07 -25.94 -22.27
C PRO A 125 -10.39 -24.65 -23.06
N ALA A 126 -9.44 -24.17 -23.85
CA ALA A 126 -9.60 -22.99 -24.70
C ALA A 126 -8.85 -23.21 -26.02
N GLY A 127 -9.58 -23.21 -27.14
CA GLY A 127 -8.99 -23.52 -28.46
C GLY A 127 -8.30 -24.89 -28.48
N GLU A 128 -7.00 -24.88 -28.77
CA GLU A 128 -6.14 -26.08 -28.83
C GLU A 128 -5.58 -26.48 -27.46
N ARG A 129 -5.73 -25.62 -26.45
CA ARG A 129 -5.21 -25.82 -25.10
C ARG A 129 -6.11 -26.77 -24.31
N ALA A 130 -5.53 -27.86 -23.79
CA ALA A 130 -6.20 -28.73 -22.83
C ALA A 130 -6.38 -28.02 -21.47
N ALA A 131 -7.40 -28.41 -20.72
CA ALA A 131 -7.52 -27.99 -19.31
C ALA A 131 -6.36 -28.56 -18.49
N PHE A 132 -5.94 -27.86 -17.45
CA PHE A 132 -4.96 -28.35 -16.49
C PHE A 132 -5.57 -29.44 -15.60
N THR A 133 -4.75 -30.39 -15.17
CA THR A 133 -5.13 -31.39 -14.16
C THR A 133 -5.32 -30.72 -12.80
N ASP A 134 -4.38 -29.85 -12.43
CA ASP A 134 -4.48 -28.96 -11.28
C ASP A 134 -4.30 -27.50 -11.75
N PRO A 135 -5.37 -26.67 -11.72
CA PRO A 135 -5.27 -25.25 -12.07
C PRO A 135 -4.34 -24.44 -11.17
N GLU A 136 -4.08 -24.85 -9.92
CA GLU A 136 -3.22 -24.11 -8.98
C GLU A 136 -1.73 -24.17 -9.39
N ASP A 137 -1.30 -25.26 -10.03
CA ASP A 137 0.07 -25.42 -10.52
C ASP A 137 0.46 -24.34 -11.56
N ALA A 138 -0.53 -23.86 -12.32
CA ALA A 138 -0.35 -22.78 -13.28
C ALA A 138 -0.08 -21.44 -12.57
N ILE A 139 -0.81 -21.14 -11.49
CA ILE A 139 -0.66 -19.88 -10.74
C ILE A 139 0.76 -19.74 -10.18
N GLY A 140 1.31 -20.82 -9.62
CA GLY A 140 2.68 -20.81 -9.07
C GLY A 140 3.79 -20.72 -10.12
N SER A 141 3.48 -20.90 -11.40
CA SER A 141 4.45 -20.92 -12.49
C SER A 141 4.42 -19.68 -13.38
N LEU A 142 3.42 -18.81 -13.22
CA LEU A 142 3.22 -17.60 -14.02
C LEU A 142 3.48 -16.35 -13.16
N ASP A 143 3.89 -15.26 -13.82
CA ASP A 143 4.00 -13.95 -13.15
C ASP A 143 2.65 -13.22 -13.23
N LEU A 144 1.89 -13.29 -12.14
CA LEU A 144 0.55 -12.70 -12.06
C LEU A 144 0.53 -11.17 -12.24
N SER A 145 1.65 -10.50 -11.93
CA SER A 145 1.72 -9.04 -12.02
C SER A 145 1.86 -8.53 -13.45
N ALA A 146 2.38 -9.38 -14.35
CA ALA A 146 2.58 -9.05 -15.76
C ALA A 146 1.29 -8.99 -16.58
N TYR A 147 0.18 -9.53 -16.04
CA TYR A 147 -1.11 -9.61 -16.76
C TYR A 147 -2.07 -8.47 -16.45
N ILE A 148 -1.66 -7.50 -15.64
CA ILE A 148 -2.46 -6.31 -15.34
C ILE A 148 -1.87 -5.14 -16.10
N ASP A 149 -2.69 -4.50 -16.93
CA ASP A 149 -2.27 -3.30 -17.66
C ASP A 149 -2.29 -2.03 -16.78
N ASP A 150 -1.84 -0.90 -17.34
CA ASP A 150 -1.85 0.39 -16.65
C ASP A 150 -3.28 0.86 -16.28
N SER A 151 -4.30 0.36 -16.98
CA SER A 151 -5.72 0.62 -16.72
C SER A 151 -6.26 -0.20 -15.55
N GLY A 152 -5.58 -1.29 -15.17
CA GLY A 152 -6.02 -2.27 -14.18
C GLY A 152 -6.88 -3.38 -14.76
N ASP A 153 -6.97 -3.49 -16.09
CA ASP A 153 -7.62 -4.57 -16.81
C ASP A 153 -6.68 -5.78 -16.94
N ILE A 154 -7.28 -6.97 -17.02
CA ILE A 154 -6.52 -8.21 -17.17
C ILE A 154 -6.37 -8.55 -18.64
N ASP A 155 -5.13 -8.73 -19.09
CA ASP A 155 -4.84 -9.28 -20.41
C ASP A 155 -5.06 -10.79 -20.44
N GLU A 156 -6.30 -11.18 -20.72
CA GLU A 156 -6.69 -12.59 -20.85
C GLU A 156 -5.95 -13.29 -21.99
N SER A 157 -5.61 -12.56 -23.05
CA SER A 157 -4.94 -13.13 -24.22
C SER A 157 -3.49 -13.52 -23.93
N ALA A 158 -2.79 -12.69 -23.16
CA ALA A 158 -1.45 -12.99 -22.65
C ALA A 158 -1.47 -14.20 -21.70
N ILE A 159 -2.45 -14.27 -20.80
CA ILE A 159 -2.62 -15.42 -19.90
C ILE A 159 -2.83 -16.71 -20.69
N GLU A 160 -3.69 -16.70 -21.71
CA GLU A 160 -3.96 -17.88 -22.53
C GLU A 160 -2.72 -18.35 -23.30
N ALA A 161 -1.96 -17.41 -23.88
CA ALA A 161 -0.72 -17.72 -24.58
C ALA A 161 0.33 -18.36 -23.66
N ASP A 162 0.52 -17.81 -22.47
CA ASP A 162 1.47 -18.33 -21.49
C ASP A 162 1.02 -19.68 -20.92
N LEU A 163 -0.28 -19.87 -20.67
CA LEU A 163 -0.84 -21.15 -20.25
C LEU A 163 -0.62 -22.23 -21.32
N GLN A 164 -0.75 -21.88 -22.61
CA GLN A 164 -0.47 -22.79 -23.72
C GLN A 164 1.02 -23.15 -23.77
N ALA A 165 1.91 -22.15 -23.75
CA ALA A 165 3.35 -22.36 -23.72
C ALA A 165 3.80 -23.21 -22.50
N LEU A 166 3.09 -23.05 -21.38
CA LEU A 166 3.35 -23.82 -20.18
C LEU A 166 2.99 -25.30 -20.33
N LEU A 167 1.87 -25.62 -20.99
CA LEU A 167 1.49 -27.01 -21.29
C LEU A 167 2.40 -27.66 -22.32
N GLU A 168 2.91 -26.90 -23.29
CA GLU A 168 3.92 -27.39 -24.24
C GLU A 168 5.22 -27.77 -23.52
N ARG A 169 5.64 -26.97 -22.54
CA ARG A 169 6.80 -27.26 -21.69
C ARG A 169 6.53 -28.39 -20.69
N LYS A 170 5.30 -28.50 -20.17
CA LYS A 170 4.89 -29.45 -19.13
C LYS A 170 3.65 -30.23 -19.56
N PRO A 171 3.77 -31.16 -20.53
CA PRO A 171 2.62 -31.85 -21.11
C PRO A 171 1.87 -32.75 -20.12
N HIS A 172 2.52 -33.19 -19.04
CA HIS A 172 1.91 -34.00 -17.98
C HIS A 172 0.93 -33.21 -17.10
N TRP A 173 0.94 -31.87 -17.19
CA TRP A 173 -0.03 -31.02 -16.49
C TRP A 173 -1.36 -30.95 -17.24
N ALA A 174 -1.37 -31.27 -18.53
CA ALA A 174 -2.60 -31.37 -19.30
C ALA A 174 -3.48 -32.48 -18.74
N LYS A 175 -4.75 -32.17 -18.50
CA LYS A 175 -5.75 -33.15 -18.18
C LYS A 175 -5.90 -34.07 -19.37
N THR A 176 -5.48 -35.33 -19.21
CA THR A 176 -5.73 -36.36 -20.22
C THR A 176 -7.25 -36.45 -20.39
N GLN A 177 -7.76 -36.09 -21.57
CA GLN A 177 -9.16 -36.33 -21.89
C GLN A 177 -9.43 -37.80 -21.58
N PRO A 178 -10.50 -38.14 -20.84
CA PRO A 178 -10.88 -39.53 -20.71
C PRO A 178 -11.11 -40.02 -22.12
N GLN A 179 -10.25 -40.95 -22.58
CA GLN A 179 -10.50 -41.63 -23.84
C GLN A 179 -11.94 -42.13 -23.77
N GLU A 180 -12.74 -41.77 -24.76
CA GLU A 180 -14.04 -42.36 -25.03
C GLU A 180 -13.83 -43.83 -25.46
N GLY A 181 -13.19 -44.61 -24.60
CA GLY A 181 -13.11 -46.05 -24.70
C GLY A 181 -14.45 -46.67 -24.32
N PRO A 182 -14.67 -47.94 -24.69
CA PRO A 182 -15.96 -48.59 -24.54
C PRO A 182 -16.42 -48.50 -23.08
N ARG A 183 -17.48 -47.73 -22.85
CA ARG A 183 -18.09 -47.63 -21.53
C ARG A 183 -18.39 -49.04 -21.08
N ARG A 184 -18.03 -49.35 -19.83
CA ARG A 184 -18.36 -50.61 -19.17
C ARG A 184 -19.81 -50.97 -19.53
N PRO A 185 -20.09 -52.23 -19.92
CA PRO A 185 -21.44 -52.63 -20.29
C PRO A 185 -22.39 -52.18 -19.18
N ALA A 186 -23.43 -51.44 -19.57
CA ALA A 186 -24.41 -50.95 -18.62
C ALA A 186 -24.95 -52.14 -17.82
N PRO A 187 -24.94 -52.10 -16.47
CA PRO A 187 -25.47 -53.18 -15.67
C PRO A 187 -26.92 -53.41 -16.05
N ASP A 188 -27.21 -54.62 -16.50
CA ASP A 188 -28.55 -55.04 -16.90
C ASP A 188 -29.51 -54.89 -15.72
N ARG A 189 -30.48 -53.98 -15.87
CA ARG A 189 -31.47 -53.67 -14.83
C ARG A 189 -32.36 -54.87 -14.51
N THR A 190 -32.40 -55.89 -15.36
CA THR A 190 -33.13 -57.13 -15.13
C THR A 190 -32.40 -58.11 -14.20
N GLN A 191 -31.11 -57.89 -13.93
CA GLN A 191 -30.34 -58.73 -12.99
C GLN A 191 -30.34 -58.22 -11.54
N ALA A 192 -30.80 -56.99 -11.29
CA ALA A 192 -30.84 -56.38 -9.95
C ALA A 192 -32.26 -56.17 -9.37
N SER A 193 -33.30 -56.66 -10.04
CA SER A 193 -34.71 -56.45 -9.66
C SER A 193 -35.17 -57.24 -8.42
N GLY A 194 -34.28 -57.97 -7.74
CA GLY A 194 -34.61 -58.75 -6.54
C GLY A 194 -34.34 -58.07 -5.19
N ALA A 195 -33.39 -57.13 -5.10
CA ALA A 195 -32.78 -56.79 -3.79
C ALA A 195 -33.10 -55.40 -3.22
N ASN A 196 -33.68 -54.48 -4.00
CA ASN A 196 -34.03 -53.14 -3.51
C ASN A 196 -35.53 -52.85 -3.72
N LYS A 197 -36.38 -53.56 -2.98
CA LYS A 197 -37.68 -52.97 -2.59
C LYS A 197 -37.35 -51.86 -1.62
N GLN A 198 -37.26 -50.63 -2.11
CA GLN A 198 -37.34 -49.43 -1.31
C GLN A 198 -38.63 -49.51 -0.50
N ARG A 199 -38.53 -50.00 0.73
CA ARG A 199 -39.58 -49.92 1.72
C ARG A 199 -39.62 -48.43 2.06
N THR A 200 -40.40 -47.65 1.32
CA THR A 200 -40.72 -46.29 1.73
C THR A 200 -41.60 -46.44 2.96
N LEU A 201 -40.96 -46.47 4.14
CA LEU A 201 -41.67 -46.41 5.40
C LEU A 201 -42.32 -45.04 5.44
N ASN A 202 -43.64 -44.98 5.23
CA ASN A 202 -44.37 -43.79 5.62
C ASN A 202 -44.24 -43.68 7.15
N PRO A 203 -43.94 -42.50 7.70
CA PRO A 203 -43.77 -42.33 9.14
C PRO A 203 -45.05 -42.70 9.93
N SER A 204 -46.22 -42.66 9.27
CA SER A 204 -47.48 -43.17 9.81
C SER A 204 -47.42 -44.67 10.13
N ASP A 205 -46.78 -45.46 9.27
CA ASP A 205 -46.78 -46.92 9.35
C ASP A 205 -45.83 -47.41 10.45
N GLU A 206 -44.74 -46.67 10.69
CA GLU A 206 -43.85 -46.90 11.84
C GLU A 206 -44.56 -46.58 13.16
N PHE A 207 -45.28 -45.46 13.21
CA PHE A 207 -46.02 -45.05 14.39
C PHE A 207 -47.17 -46.02 14.72
N GLU A 208 -47.90 -46.47 13.71
CA GLU A 208 -48.97 -47.46 13.86
C GLU A 208 -48.41 -48.81 14.34
N GLY A 209 -47.30 -49.27 13.76
CA GLY A 209 -46.60 -50.47 14.23
C GLY A 209 -46.13 -50.35 15.69
N PHE A 210 -45.62 -49.18 16.08
CA PHE A 210 -45.20 -48.91 17.45
C PHE A 210 -46.39 -48.93 18.43
N MET A 211 -47.49 -48.25 18.11
CA MET A 211 -48.70 -48.22 18.95
C MET A 211 -49.33 -49.60 19.12
N ASN A 212 -49.43 -50.37 18.03
CA ASN A 212 -49.97 -51.74 18.08
C ASN A 212 -49.08 -52.68 18.91
N SER A 213 -47.75 -52.52 18.87
CA SER A 213 -46.83 -53.34 19.67
C SER A 213 -46.93 -53.07 21.19
N ARG A 214 -47.31 -51.84 21.57
CA ARG A 214 -47.42 -51.41 22.97
C ARG A 214 -48.79 -51.71 23.58
N LEU A 215 -49.85 -51.71 22.76
CA LEU A 215 -51.22 -51.88 23.24
C LEU A 215 -51.70 -53.35 23.23
N LEU A 216 -51.16 -54.22 22.36
CA LEU A 216 -51.51 -55.65 22.36
C LEU A 216 -50.72 -56.49 23.37
N ARG A 217 -49.79 -55.90 24.12
CA ARG A 217 -49.03 -56.59 25.17
C ARG A 217 -49.65 -56.29 26.54
N ARG A 218 -50.86 -56.81 26.77
CA ARG A 218 -51.48 -56.95 28.10
C ARG A 218 -52.19 -58.30 28.19
#